data_AF-A0A832RM47-F1
#
_entry.id   AF-A0A832RM47-F1
#
_cell.length_a   1.000
_cell.length_b   1.000
_cell.length_c   1.000
_cell.angle_alpha   90.00
_cell.angle_beta   90.00
_cell.angle_gamma   90.00
#
_symmetry.space_group_name_H-M   'P 1'
#
loop_
_entity.id
_entity.type
_entity.pdbx_description
1 polymer ?
#
loop_
_entity_poly.entity_id
_entity_poly.type
_entity_poly.pdbx_seq_one_letter_code
_entity_poly.pdbx_strand_id
1 'polypeptide(L)'
;MAKFLSEIEVRGHLIDSMILTKIFDVIMDLGGEFEVLNMTVGKKKKEPSYAKLQIQGKSQEHLNKILNQVYREGATPTIGKNIVLKVAPKDMVMPDDFYSTTNNTTEIFLGNKWIEVENMMMDKCIVVRGNKASCTPIRDIKKGDMIVVGETGVKITPPERPREGSNVFAFMGSSSSSERPTQHIAKKVAEDIIKTKKSGGKIVLVGGPAIVHTGAADSVAELI
;
A
#
# COMPACT_ATOMS: atom_id res chain seq x y z
N MET A 1 24.69 27.62 4.36
CA MET A 1 24.61 26.28 3.74
C MET A 1 23.16 26.02 3.40
N ALA A 2 22.85 25.59 2.17
CA ALA A 2 21.47 25.27 1.81
C ALA A 2 20.97 24.12 2.71
N LYS A 3 19.93 24.37 3.51
CA LYS A 3 19.28 23.30 4.27
C LYS A 3 18.35 22.58 3.29
N PHE A 4 18.67 21.33 2.95
CA PHE A 4 17.81 20.50 2.11
C PHE A 4 16.68 19.95 2.98
N LEU A 5 15.56 20.66 3.01
CA LEU A 5 14.41 20.37 3.86
C LEU A 5 13.19 20.01 3.01
N SER A 6 12.39 19.07 3.49
CA SER A 6 11.06 18.80 2.95
C SER A 6 10.10 18.44 4.08
N GLU A 7 8.85 18.88 3.96
CA GLU A 7 7.79 18.53 4.89
C GLU A 7 6.97 17.35 4.35
N ILE A 8 6.62 16.45 5.26
CA ILE A 8 5.74 15.32 5.00
C ILE A 8 4.62 15.27 6.04
N GLU A 9 3.51 14.68 5.65
CA GLU A 9 2.36 14.36 6.48
C GLU A 9 2.11 12.86 6.44
N VAL A 10 1.70 12.30 7.57
CA VAL A 10 1.27 10.91 7.66
C VAL A 10 -0.04 10.86 8.45
N ARG A 11 -1.02 10.08 7.97
CA ARG A 11 -2.35 9.93 8.58
C ARG A 11 -2.69 8.45 8.72
N GLY A 12 -3.31 8.09 9.83
CA GLY A 12 -3.75 6.73 10.10
C GLY A 12 -3.46 6.31 11.53
N HIS A 13 -3.40 5.02 11.81
CA HIS A 13 -3.10 4.51 13.15
C HIS A 13 -1.59 4.44 13.39
N LEU A 14 -0.97 5.62 13.48
CA LEU A 14 0.48 5.81 13.38
C LEU A 14 1.29 5.05 14.43
N ILE A 15 0.78 4.97 15.66
CA ILE A 15 1.45 4.33 16.81
C ILE A 15 1.21 2.82 16.77
N ASP A 16 -0.07 2.39 16.78
CA ASP A 16 -0.46 0.98 16.79
C ASP A 16 0.13 0.19 15.62
N SER A 17 0.14 0.80 14.42
CA SER A 17 0.64 0.15 13.21
C SER A 17 2.16 0.28 13.04
N MET A 18 2.85 0.92 13.99
CA MET A 18 4.29 1.23 13.95
C MET A 18 4.71 2.01 12.70
N ILE A 19 3.78 2.68 12.01
CA ILE A 19 4.08 3.46 10.79
C ILE A 19 5.09 4.55 11.12
N LEU A 20 4.88 5.27 12.22
CA LEU A 20 5.77 6.35 12.61
C LEU A 20 7.16 5.83 13.01
N THR A 21 7.21 4.70 13.71
CA THR A 21 8.46 4.02 14.08
C THR A 21 9.25 3.64 12.83
N LYS A 22 8.62 2.97 11.86
CA LYS A 22 9.28 2.60 10.60
C LYS A 22 9.77 3.80 9.82
N ILE A 23 8.99 4.89 9.78
CA ILE A 23 9.41 6.14 9.13
C ILE A 23 10.67 6.69 9.80
N PHE A 24 10.71 6.73 11.13
CA PHE A 24 11.89 7.19 11.86
C PHE A 24 13.10 6.27 11.64
N ASP A 25 12.90 4.95 11.68
CA ASP A 25 13.96 3.97 11.43
C ASP A 25 14.56 4.17 10.03
N VAL A 26 13.73 4.31 9.00
CA VAL A 26 14.16 4.59 7.62
C VAL A 26 14.98 5.89 7.52
N ILE A 27 14.55 6.95 8.19
CA ILE A 27 15.26 8.23 8.17
C ILE A 27 16.63 8.09 8.85
N MET A 28 16.67 7.43 10.01
CA MET A 28 17.89 7.22 10.79
C MET A 28 18.88 6.28 10.08
N ASP A 29 18.39 5.18 9.50
CA ASP A 29 19.19 4.20 8.75
C ASP A 29 19.87 4.83 7.53
N LEU A 30 19.21 5.80 6.90
CA LEU A 30 19.79 6.58 5.79
C LEU A 30 20.66 7.75 6.27
N GLY A 31 20.73 8.01 7.58
CA GLY A 31 21.52 9.10 8.16
C GLY A 31 20.95 10.49 7.88
N GLY A 32 19.63 10.59 7.76
CA GLY A 32 18.87 11.85 7.73
C GLY A 32 18.50 12.32 9.14
N GLU A 33 18.06 13.57 9.23
CA GLU A 33 17.51 14.15 10.46
C GLU A 33 16.02 14.46 10.27
N PHE A 34 15.26 14.47 11.36
CA PHE A 34 13.84 14.84 11.32
C PHE A 34 13.43 15.69 12.52
N GLU A 35 12.42 16.53 12.30
CA GLU A 35 11.75 17.33 13.33
C GLU A 35 10.24 17.06 13.26
N VAL A 36 9.62 16.80 14.42
CA VAL A 36 8.16 16.64 14.52
C VAL A 36 7.54 18.03 14.66
N LEU A 37 6.95 18.55 13.58
CA LEU A 37 6.33 19.87 13.56
C LEU A 37 4.97 19.89 14.26
N ASN A 38 4.16 18.84 14.04
CA ASN A 38 2.84 18.70 14.66
C ASN A 38 2.50 17.21 14.80
N MET A 39 1.90 16.83 15.92
CA MET A 39 1.37 15.49 16.11
C MET A 39 0.04 15.56 16.86
N THR A 40 -0.97 14.90 16.32
CA THR A 40 -2.27 14.70 16.96
C THR A 40 -2.52 13.21 17.07
N VAL A 41 -2.69 12.72 18.31
CA VAL A 41 -2.96 11.32 18.57
C VAL A 41 -4.47 11.10 18.71
N GLY A 42 -5.02 10.15 17.96
CA GLY A 42 -6.41 9.73 18.11
C GLY A 42 -6.68 9.25 19.54
N LYS A 43 -7.78 9.71 20.15
CA LYS A 43 -8.05 9.44 21.58
C LYS A 43 -8.71 8.09 21.80
N LYS A 44 -9.36 7.55 20.76
CA LYS A 44 -10.07 6.27 20.79
C LYS A 44 -9.47 5.31 19.77
N LYS A 45 -9.73 4.01 19.97
CA LYS A 45 -9.26 2.93 19.09
C LYS A 45 -9.49 3.23 17.61
N LYS A 46 -10.65 3.73 17.20
CA LYS A 46 -10.94 3.97 15.77
C LYS A 46 -10.58 5.37 15.26
N GLU A 47 -10.07 6.25 16.11
CA GLU A 47 -9.71 7.60 15.69
C GLU A 47 -8.30 7.60 15.08
N PRO A 48 -8.13 8.12 13.85
CA PRO A 48 -6.81 8.18 13.23
C PRO A 48 -5.94 9.23 13.93
N SER A 49 -4.65 8.97 13.96
CA SER A 49 -3.61 9.93 14.33
C SER A 49 -3.06 10.65 13.09
N TYR A 50 -2.49 11.81 13.32
CA TYR A 50 -1.85 12.64 12.31
C TYR A 50 -0.48 13.09 12.81
N ALA A 51 0.52 13.07 11.95
CA ALA A 51 1.80 13.69 12.22
C ALA A 51 2.30 14.44 10.99
N LYS A 52 2.89 15.61 11.22
CA LYS A 52 3.61 16.41 10.25
C LYS A 52 5.07 16.48 10.66
N LEU A 53 5.95 16.07 9.76
CA LEU A 53 7.39 15.97 10.00
C LEU A 53 8.14 16.83 8.98
N GLN A 54 9.22 17.45 9.43
CA GLN A 54 10.23 18.03 8.54
C GLN A 54 11.41 17.06 8.47
N ILE A 55 11.85 16.72 7.27
CA ILE A 55 13.01 15.86 7.02
C ILE A 55 14.14 16.71 6.46
N GLN A 56 15.34 16.50 6.99
CA GLN A 56 16.57 17.16 6.55
C GLN A 56 17.55 16.15 5.94
N GLY A 57 17.97 16.43 4.72
CA GLY A 57 19.04 15.71 4.02
C GLY A 57 20.36 16.49 3.99
N LYS A 58 21.45 15.76 3.73
CA LYS A 58 22.80 16.35 3.53
C LYS A 58 22.99 16.97 2.14
N SER A 59 22.22 16.48 1.16
CA SER A 59 22.15 16.97 -0.23
C SER A 59 20.73 16.74 -0.76
N GLN A 60 20.40 17.34 -1.91
CA GLN A 60 19.08 17.12 -2.55
C GLN A 60 18.88 15.65 -2.95
N GLU A 61 19.92 15.00 -3.49
CA GLU A 61 19.88 13.59 -3.87
C GLU A 61 19.66 12.68 -2.64
N HIS A 62 20.35 12.99 -1.55
CA HIS A 62 20.18 12.28 -0.28
C HIS A 62 18.76 12.46 0.28
N LEU A 63 18.24 13.69 0.27
CA LEU A 63 16.86 13.98 0.70
C LEU A 63 15.84 13.18 -0.13
N ASN A 64 15.99 13.16 -1.45
CA ASN A 64 15.09 12.40 -2.34
C ASN A 64 15.13 10.91 -2.03
N LYS A 65 16.31 10.34 -1.73
CA LYS A 65 16.45 8.92 -1.35
C LYS A 65 15.68 8.60 -0.07
N ILE A 66 15.74 9.48 0.94
CA ILE A 66 14.98 9.34 2.19
C ILE A 66 13.48 9.43 1.90
N LEU A 67 13.05 10.46 1.19
CA LEU A 67 11.64 10.71 0.88
C LEU A 67 11.00 9.53 0.15
N ASN A 68 11.67 8.97 -0.87
CA ASN A 68 11.17 7.81 -1.63
C ASN A 68 10.90 6.59 -0.73
N GLN A 69 11.74 6.33 0.28
CA GLN A 69 11.53 5.23 1.22
C GLN A 69 10.42 5.54 2.21
N VAL A 70 10.39 6.76 2.75
CA VAL A 70 9.39 7.19 3.73
C VAL A 70 7.98 7.25 3.10
N TYR A 71 7.86 7.58 1.82
CA TYR A 71 6.59 7.52 1.08
C TYR A 71 6.05 6.10 0.93
N ARG A 72 6.92 5.09 0.80
CA ARG A 72 6.52 3.67 0.75
C ARG A 72 5.95 3.19 2.08
N GLU A 73 6.37 3.78 3.19
CA GLU A 73 5.82 3.52 4.53
C GLU A 73 4.52 4.29 4.82
N GLY A 74 4.02 5.09 3.86
CA GLY A 74 2.72 5.76 3.93
C GLY A 74 2.77 7.25 4.24
N ALA A 75 3.97 7.86 4.27
CA ALA A 75 4.08 9.31 4.32
C ALA A 75 3.69 9.97 3.00
N THR A 76 3.34 11.24 3.06
CA THR A 76 2.86 12.03 1.92
C THR A 76 3.51 13.41 1.96
N PRO A 77 3.84 14.04 0.83
CA PRO A 77 4.35 15.42 0.84
C PRO A 77 3.27 16.40 1.31
N THR A 78 3.63 17.38 2.16
CA THR A 78 2.70 18.43 2.64
C THR A 78 2.21 19.32 1.50
N ILE A 79 3.08 19.58 0.51
CA ILE A 79 2.70 20.25 -0.73
C ILE A 79 2.46 19.15 -1.77
N GLY A 80 1.18 18.96 -2.14
CA GLY A 80 0.82 18.10 -3.26
C GLY A 80 1.51 18.61 -4.52
N LYS A 81 2.60 17.96 -4.92
CA LYS A 81 3.18 18.16 -6.25
C LYS A 81 2.36 17.33 -7.22
N ASN A 82 1.95 17.94 -8.33
CA ASN A 82 1.26 17.19 -9.36
C ASN A 82 2.14 16.03 -9.82
N ILE A 83 1.49 14.91 -10.12
CA ILE A 83 2.11 13.80 -10.82
C ILE A 83 2.79 14.26 -12.10
N VAL A 84 3.86 13.57 -12.47
CA VAL A 84 4.48 13.72 -13.78
C VAL A 84 3.87 12.67 -14.70
N LEU A 85 3.43 13.10 -15.88
CA LEU A 85 2.87 12.22 -16.90
C LEU A 85 3.78 12.19 -18.12
N LYS A 86 4.04 11.00 -18.65
CA LYS A 86 4.67 10.82 -19.95
C LYS A 86 3.79 9.99 -20.86
N VAL A 87 3.90 10.26 -22.15
CA VAL A 87 3.15 9.56 -23.19
C VAL A 87 3.76 8.17 -23.42
N ALA A 88 2.92 7.14 -23.49
CA ALA A 88 3.33 5.81 -23.91
C ALA A 88 3.85 5.84 -25.37
N PRO A 89 5.12 5.44 -25.62
CA PRO A 89 5.72 5.58 -26.94
C PRO A 89 5.13 4.64 -27.99
N LYS A 90 4.65 3.46 -27.58
CA LYS A 90 4.05 2.41 -28.42
C LYS A 90 3.00 1.63 -27.63
N ASP A 91 2.18 0.87 -28.33
CA ASP A 91 1.30 -0.14 -27.71
C ASP A 91 2.15 -1.10 -26.88
N MET A 92 1.65 -1.43 -25.68
CA MET A 92 2.29 -2.34 -24.73
C MET A 92 3.68 -1.89 -24.23
N VAL A 93 4.02 -0.60 -24.32
CA VAL A 93 5.31 -0.06 -23.85
C VAL A 93 5.07 1.14 -22.93
N MET A 94 5.59 1.06 -21.70
CA MET A 94 5.59 2.17 -20.75
C MET A 94 6.78 3.11 -21.01
N PRO A 95 6.67 4.40 -20.68
CA PRO A 95 7.81 5.31 -20.68
C PRO A 95 8.83 4.93 -19.59
N ASP A 96 10.07 5.39 -19.77
CA ASP A 96 11.10 5.28 -18.73
C ASP A 96 10.65 5.97 -17.44
N ASP A 97 11.02 5.35 -16.31
CA ASP A 97 10.69 5.79 -14.95
C ASP A 97 9.19 5.75 -14.63
N PHE A 98 8.42 4.86 -15.28
CA PHE A 98 7.01 4.66 -14.91
C PHE A 98 6.87 4.19 -13.46
N TYR A 99 5.83 4.67 -12.78
CA TYR A 99 5.51 4.21 -11.43
C TYR A 99 4.95 2.78 -11.47
N SER A 100 5.64 1.84 -10.83
CA SER A 100 5.17 0.45 -10.66
C SER A 100 4.27 0.33 -9.44
N THR A 101 3.03 -0.09 -9.65
CA THR A 101 2.01 -0.16 -8.60
C THR A 101 2.26 -1.27 -7.58
N THR A 102 1.75 -1.06 -6.36
CA THR A 102 1.63 -2.09 -5.31
C THR A 102 0.21 -2.67 -5.29
N ASN A 103 -0.08 -3.58 -4.36
CA ASN A 103 -1.43 -4.06 -4.10
C ASN A 103 -2.24 -3.19 -3.12
N ASN A 104 -1.66 -2.09 -2.62
CA ASN A 104 -2.30 -1.19 -1.66
C ASN A 104 -3.17 -0.14 -2.36
N THR A 105 -4.17 0.41 -1.66
CA THR A 105 -4.95 1.55 -2.15
C THR A 105 -4.02 2.72 -2.47
N THR A 106 -4.15 3.29 -3.67
CA THR A 106 -3.27 4.34 -4.16
C THR A 106 -4.10 5.52 -4.66
N GLU A 107 -3.65 6.73 -4.33
CA GLU A 107 -4.20 8.00 -4.81
C GLU A 107 -3.11 8.80 -5.52
N ILE A 108 -3.48 9.56 -6.54
CA ILE A 108 -2.58 10.46 -7.27
C ILE A 108 -3.03 11.92 -7.16
N PHE A 109 -2.09 12.84 -7.07
CA PHE A 109 -2.35 14.27 -7.02
C PHE A 109 -2.33 14.86 -8.42
N LEU A 110 -3.51 15.25 -8.92
CA LEU A 110 -3.70 15.81 -10.25
C LEU A 110 -4.72 16.95 -10.19
N GLY A 111 -4.37 18.12 -10.73
CA GLY A 111 -5.29 19.26 -10.82
C GLY A 111 -5.72 19.78 -9.44
N ASN A 112 -4.78 19.83 -8.49
CA ASN A 112 -4.99 20.22 -7.10
C ASN A 112 -5.96 19.32 -6.31
N LYS A 113 -6.15 18.07 -6.74
CA LYS A 113 -7.00 17.09 -6.06
C LYS A 113 -6.31 15.73 -6.00
N TRP A 114 -6.57 15.01 -4.92
CA TRP A 114 -6.26 13.59 -4.83
C TRP A 114 -7.34 12.79 -5.56
N ILE A 115 -6.92 11.92 -6.46
CA ILE A 115 -7.76 11.05 -7.28
C ILE A 115 -7.39 9.61 -6.94
N GLU A 116 -8.37 8.81 -6.54
CA GLU A 116 -8.16 7.38 -6.29
C GLU A 116 -7.88 6.63 -7.59
N VAL A 117 -6.92 5.71 -7.54
CA VAL A 117 -6.57 4.84 -8.67
C VAL A 117 -7.48 3.62 -8.65
N GLU A 118 -8.28 3.45 -9.70
CA GLU A 118 -9.19 2.33 -9.82
C GLU A 118 -8.45 1.02 -10.17
N ASN A 119 -9.02 -0.13 -9.77
CA ASN A 119 -8.58 -1.48 -10.12
C ASN A 119 -7.14 -1.83 -9.68
N MET A 120 -6.72 -1.37 -8.50
CA MET A 120 -5.38 -1.61 -7.96
C MET A 120 -4.96 -3.07 -8.00
N MET A 121 -3.74 -3.29 -8.47
CA MET A 121 -3.03 -4.56 -8.49
C MET A 121 -1.53 -4.24 -8.54
N MET A 122 -0.69 -5.13 -7.98
CA MET A 122 0.75 -4.98 -8.07
C MET A 122 1.28 -5.14 -9.50
N ASP A 123 2.48 -4.62 -9.76
CA ASP A 123 3.26 -4.81 -10.98
C ASP A 123 2.59 -4.31 -12.26
N LYS A 124 1.89 -3.17 -12.15
CA LYS A 124 1.25 -2.47 -13.26
C LYS A 124 1.65 -1.00 -13.28
N CYS A 125 1.12 -0.24 -14.24
CA CYS A 125 1.31 1.21 -14.31
C CYS A 125 -0.02 1.94 -14.09
N ILE A 126 0.06 3.24 -13.82
CA ILE A 126 -1.11 4.10 -13.65
C ILE A 126 -1.32 4.90 -14.92
N VAL A 127 -2.45 4.67 -15.60
CA VAL A 127 -2.88 5.43 -16.78
C VAL A 127 -3.90 6.48 -16.37
N VAL A 128 -3.70 7.71 -16.85
CA VAL A 128 -4.59 8.85 -16.61
C VAL A 128 -5.35 9.20 -17.90
N ARG A 129 -6.67 9.20 -17.83
CA ARG A 129 -7.56 9.60 -18.94
C ARG A 129 -8.53 10.66 -18.45
N GLY A 130 -8.29 11.92 -18.82
CA GLY A 130 -9.00 13.06 -18.26
C GLY A 130 -8.77 13.17 -16.75
N ASN A 131 -9.84 13.11 -15.95
CA ASN A 131 -9.79 13.18 -14.49
C ASN A 131 -9.88 11.80 -13.81
N LYS A 132 -9.65 10.71 -14.54
CA LYS A 132 -9.67 9.35 -13.99
C LYS A 132 -8.29 8.70 -14.06
N ALA A 133 -7.97 7.93 -13.03
CA ALA A 133 -6.74 7.16 -12.93
C ALA A 133 -7.07 5.67 -12.79
N SER A 134 -6.35 4.82 -13.53
CA SER A 134 -6.60 3.39 -13.52
C SER A 134 -5.30 2.58 -13.55
N CYS A 135 -5.26 1.55 -12.73
CA CYS A 135 -4.17 0.59 -12.69
C CYS A 135 -4.28 -0.35 -13.91
N THR A 136 -3.36 -0.20 -14.87
CA THR A 136 -3.45 -0.81 -16.20
C THR A 136 -2.26 -1.74 -16.45
N PRO A 137 -2.50 -3.02 -16.82
CA PRO A 137 -1.42 -3.94 -17.14
C PRO A 137 -0.76 -3.57 -18.47
N ILE A 138 0.51 -3.95 -18.64
CA ILE A 138 1.31 -3.64 -19.83
C ILE A 138 0.57 -3.96 -21.15
N ARG A 139 -0.09 -5.11 -21.22
CA ARG A 139 -0.81 -5.57 -22.43
C ARG A 139 -1.95 -4.65 -22.87
N ASP A 140 -2.50 -3.85 -21.96
CA ASP A 140 -3.66 -2.99 -22.23
C ASP A 140 -3.25 -1.53 -22.53
N ILE A 141 -1.94 -1.24 -22.49
CA ILE A 141 -1.39 0.09 -22.80
C ILE A 141 -1.43 0.36 -24.29
N LYS A 142 -1.92 1.55 -24.66
CA LYS A 142 -1.96 2.06 -26.03
C LYS A 142 -0.99 3.20 -26.22
N LYS A 143 -0.42 3.29 -27.43
CA LYS A 143 0.38 4.45 -27.83
C LYS A 143 -0.44 5.72 -27.62
N GLY A 144 0.13 6.71 -26.93
CA GLY A 144 -0.58 7.94 -26.60
C GLY A 144 -1.17 8.00 -25.19
N ASP A 145 -1.29 6.86 -24.47
CA ASP A 145 -1.76 6.87 -23.08
C ASP A 145 -0.83 7.72 -22.20
N MET A 146 -1.42 8.52 -21.30
CA MET A 146 -0.68 9.31 -20.32
C MET A 146 -0.40 8.44 -19.09
N ILE A 147 0.87 8.13 -18.85
CA ILE A 147 1.31 7.23 -17.78
C ILE A 147 2.05 8.03 -16.70
N VAL A 148 1.74 7.73 -15.43
CA VAL A 148 2.44 8.31 -14.27
C VAL A 148 3.88 7.83 -14.22
N VAL A 149 4.80 8.77 -14.09
CA VAL A 149 6.24 8.52 -13.92
C VAL A 149 6.78 9.13 -12.63
N GLY A 150 7.78 8.48 -12.05
CA GLY A 150 8.33 8.81 -10.74
C GLY A 150 7.34 8.59 -9.59
N GLU A 151 7.75 8.97 -8.38
CA GLU A 151 6.94 8.80 -7.16
C GLU A 151 6.24 10.10 -6.72
N THR A 152 6.47 11.20 -7.45
CA THR A 152 5.91 12.52 -7.08
C THR A 152 4.41 12.55 -7.26
N GLY A 153 3.69 12.99 -6.22
CA GLY A 153 2.24 13.09 -6.25
C GLY A 153 1.52 11.75 -6.14
N VAL A 154 2.20 10.67 -5.76
CA VAL A 154 1.59 9.37 -5.49
C VAL A 154 1.51 9.14 -3.98
N LYS A 155 0.35 8.72 -3.49
CA LYS A 155 0.09 8.41 -2.08
C LYS A 155 -0.43 6.99 -1.97
N ILE A 156 0.21 6.18 -1.14
CA ILE A 156 -0.18 4.80 -0.86
C ILE A 156 -0.78 4.73 0.54
N THR A 157 -1.89 4.01 0.69
CA THR A 157 -2.49 3.69 1.98
C THR A 157 -2.37 2.19 2.24
N PRO A 158 -1.41 1.74 3.08
CA PRO A 158 -1.29 0.35 3.48
C PRO A 158 -2.53 -0.14 4.26
N PRO A 159 -2.87 -1.44 4.21
CA PRO A 159 -3.94 -1.99 5.02
C PRO A 159 -3.65 -1.83 6.52
N GLU A 160 -4.68 -1.55 7.31
CA GLU A 160 -4.55 -1.51 8.76
C GLU A 160 -4.07 -2.85 9.31
N ARG A 161 -3.08 -2.83 10.21
CA ARG A 161 -2.67 -4.03 10.94
C ARG A 161 -3.83 -4.54 11.80
N PRO A 162 -4.12 -5.85 11.81
CA PRO A 162 -5.07 -6.43 12.75
C PRO A 162 -4.63 -6.09 14.19
N ARG A 163 -5.55 -5.52 14.98
CA ARG A 163 -5.27 -5.02 16.33
C ARG A 163 -5.51 -6.03 17.44
N GLU A 164 -5.51 -7.31 17.08
CA GLU A 164 -5.47 -8.40 18.07
C GLU A 164 -4.00 -8.62 18.43
N GLY A 165 -3.69 -8.60 19.73
CA GLY A 165 -2.36 -8.35 20.27
C GLY A 165 -1.23 -9.14 19.60
N SER A 166 -0.28 -8.41 18.99
CA SER A 166 1.03 -8.97 18.66
C SER A 166 1.80 -9.13 19.97
N ASN A 167 1.86 -10.36 20.50
CA ASN A 167 2.67 -10.64 21.68
C ASN A 167 4.14 -10.31 21.38
N VAL A 168 4.76 -9.50 22.24
CA VAL A 168 6.19 -9.09 22.17
C VAL A 168 7.12 -10.32 22.15
N PHE A 169 6.63 -11.46 22.64
CA PHE A 169 7.28 -12.76 22.56
C PHE A 169 6.23 -13.82 22.20
N ALA A 170 6.46 -14.62 21.17
CA ALA A 170 5.55 -15.66 20.73
C ALA A 170 6.31 -16.88 20.20
N PHE A 171 5.91 -18.09 20.65
CA PHE A 171 6.29 -19.34 19.99
C PHE A 171 5.39 -19.58 18.78
N MET A 172 5.94 -20.17 17.71
CA MET A 172 5.22 -20.46 16.45
C MET A 172 4.60 -19.22 15.76
N GLY A 173 5.21 -18.05 15.92
CA GLY A 173 4.76 -16.80 15.29
C GLY A 173 4.98 -16.72 13.77
N SER A 174 5.61 -17.72 13.15
CA SER A 174 5.82 -17.75 11.70
C SER A 174 4.49 -17.87 10.95
N SER A 175 4.36 -17.17 9.82
CA SER A 175 3.15 -17.19 8.97
C SER A 175 2.88 -18.56 8.34
N SER A 176 3.91 -19.38 8.17
CA SER A 176 3.83 -20.75 7.65
C SER A 176 4.39 -21.75 8.68
N SER A 177 3.56 -22.72 9.09
CA SER A 177 3.96 -23.89 9.88
C SER A 177 2.98 -25.04 9.66
N SER A 178 3.49 -26.26 9.53
CA SER A 178 2.73 -27.49 9.41
C SER A 178 2.14 -27.96 10.74
N GLU A 179 2.62 -27.43 11.87
CA GLU A 179 2.21 -27.83 13.23
C GLU A 179 1.04 -26.99 13.76
N ARG A 180 0.43 -26.15 12.89
CA ARG A 180 -0.70 -25.33 13.31
C ARG A 180 -1.95 -26.20 13.54
N PRO A 181 -2.80 -25.86 14.53
CA PRO A 181 -4.03 -26.59 14.79
C PRO A 181 -5.03 -26.47 13.62
N THR A 182 -4.98 -27.41 12.67
CA THR A 182 -5.73 -27.36 11.40
C THR A 182 -7.24 -27.33 11.60
N GLN A 183 -7.78 -28.09 12.56
CA GLN A 183 -9.22 -28.13 12.85
C GLN A 183 -9.77 -26.79 13.34
N HIS A 184 -9.02 -26.08 14.20
CA HIS A 184 -9.44 -24.76 14.70
C HIS A 184 -9.42 -23.71 13.59
N ILE A 185 -8.41 -23.76 12.71
CA ILE A 185 -8.33 -22.87 11.55
C ILE A 185 -9.49 -23.15 10.59
N ALA A 186 -9.77 -24.43 10.28
CA ALA A 186 -10.87 -24.83 9.42
C ALA A 186 -12.23 -24.33 9.95
N LYS A 187 -12.47 -24.45 11.27
CA LYS A 187 -13.69 -23.92 11.91
C LYS A 187 -13.80 -22.40 11.74
N LYS A 188 -12.72 -21.66 11.97
CA LYS A 188 -12.71 -20.19 11.81
C LYS A 188 -12.98 -19.77 10.37
N VAL A 189 -12.37 -20.46 9.40
CA VAL A 189 -12.62 -20.24 7.96
C VAL A 189 -14.09 -20.50 7.61
N ALA A 190 -14.69 -21.59 8.14
CA ALA A 190 -16.11 -21.87 7.92
C ALA A 190 -17.02 -20.77 8.51
N GLU A 191 -16.72 -20.27 9.71
CA GLU A 191 -17.44 -19.16 10.33
C GLU A 191 -17.33 -17.87 9.48
N ASP A 192 -16.13 -17.56 8.96
CA ASP A 192 -15.89 -16.40 8.08
C ASP A 192 -16.61 -16.52 6.74
N ILE A 193 -16.67 -17.72 6.15
CA ILE A 193 -17.46 -18.02 4.93
C ILE A 193 -18.95 -17.74 5.20
N ILE A 194 -19.50 -18.26 6.29
CA ILE A 194 -20.91 -18.07 6.66
C ILE A 194 -21.20 -16.58 6.90
N LYS A 195 -20.33 -15.89 7.63
CA LYS A 195 -20.48 -14.46 7.93
C LYS A 195 -20.46 -13.60 6.67
N THR A 196 -19.50 -13.86 5.77
CA THR A 196 -19.37 -13.16 4.49
C THR A 196 -20.61 -13.36 3.61
N LYS A 197 -21.14 -14.59 3.55
CA LYS A 197 -22.38 -14.90 2.82
C LYS A 197 -23.57 -14.15 3.41
N LYS A 198 -23.71 -14.12 4.74
CA LYS A 198 -24.77 -13.37 5.45
C LYS A 198 -24.71 -11.86 5.22
N SER A 199 -23.52 -11.29 5.08
CA SER A 199 -23.36 -9.85 4.80
C SER A 199 -23.44 -9.49 3.32
N GLY A 200 -23.81 -10.44 2.43
CA GLY A 200 -23.90 -10.21 0.99
C GLY A 200 -22.54 -10.05 0.30
N GLY A 201 -21.45 -10.49 0.94
CA GLY A 201 -20.11 -10.47 0.36
C GLY A 201 -19.91 -11.56 -0.70
N LYS A 202 -18.81 -11.47 -1.44
CA LYS A 202 -18.41 -12.48 -2.44
C LYS A 202 -17.25 -13.31 -1.93
N ILE A 203 -17.30 -14.60 -2.19
CA ILE A 203 -16.25 -15.58 -1.86
C ILE A 203 -15.76 -16.17 -3.18
N VAL A 204 -14.44 -16.24 -3.35
CA VAL A 204 -13.80 -16.77 -4.56
C VAL A 204 -12.91 -17.93 -4.16
N LEU A 205 -13.10 -19.08 -4.81
CA LEU A 205 -12.22 -20.23 -4.69
C LEU A 205 -11.20 -20.22 -5.84
N VAL A 206 -9.91 -20.24 -5.51
CA VAL A 206 -8.83 -20.44 -6.49
C VAL A 206 -8.26 -21.84 -6.27
N GLY A 207 -8.74 -22.80 -7.05
CA GLY A 207 -8.40 -24.21 -6.91
C GLY A 207 -7.51 -24.73 -8.04
N GLY A 208 -6.56 -25.60 -7.71
CA GLY A 208 -5.77 -26.37 -8.68
C GLY A 208 -6.21 -27.84 -8.76
N PRO A 209 -5.64 -28.65 -9.68
CA PRO A 209 -6.03 -30.04 -9.89
C PRO A 209 -5.82 -30.94 -8.65
N ALA A 210 -4.98 -30.51 -7.71
CA ALA A 210 -4.74 -31.19 -6.45
C ALA A 210 -6.03 -31.44 -5.64
N ILE A 211 -7.06 -30.59 -5.75
CA ILE A 211 -8.35 -30.79 -5.07
C ILE A 211 -8.97 -32.14 -5.45
N VAL A 212 -8.87 -32.52 -6.73
CA VAL A 212 -9.39 -33.79 -7.23
C VAL A 212 -8.46 -34.93 -6.82
N HIS A 213 -7.15 -34.75 -7.00
CA HIS A 213 -6.16 -35.79 -6.69
C HIS A 213 -6.11 -36.17 -5.20
N THR A 214 -6.48 -35.26 -4.30
CA THR A 214 -6.58 -35.54 -2.87
C THR A 214 -7.96 -36.01 -2.42
N GLY A 215 -8.91 -36.18 -3.34
CA GLY A 215 -10.27 -36.65 -3.04
C GLY A 215 -11.20 -35.61 -2.40
N ALA A 216 -10.85 -34.33 -2.43
CA ALA A 216 -11.64 -33.24 -1.84
C ALA A 216 -12.72 -32.69 -2.79
N ALA A 217 -12.91 -33.28 -3.97
CA ALA A 217 -13.80 -32.79 -5.02
C ALA A 217 -15.26 -32.67 -4.53
N ASP A 218 -15.80 -33.71 -3.89
CA ASP A 218 -17.19 -33.73 -3.43
C ASP A 218 -17.44 -32.68 -2.35
N SER A 219 -16.50 -32.50 -1.42
CA SER A 219 -16.60 -31.47 -0.38
C SER A 219 -16.59 -30.05 -0.96
N VAL A 220 -15.80 -29.81 -2.01
CA VAL A 220 -15.81 -28.50 -2.69
C VAL A 220 -17.10 -28.30 -3.48
N ALA A 221 -17.61 -29.34 -4.13
CA ALA A 221 -18.87 -29.27 -4.87
C ALA A 221 -20.06 -28.92 -3.96
N GLU A 222 -20.09 -29.44 -2.73
CA GLU A 222 -21.13 -29.12 -1.74
C GLU A 222 -21.12 -27.63 -1.29
N LEU A 223 -19.99 -26.94 -1.42
CA LEU A 223 -19.86 -25.53 -1.04
C LEU A 223 -20.37 -24.55 -2.12
N ILE A 224 -20.55 -25.01 -3.36
CA ILE A 224 -20.96 -24.20 -4.53
C ILE A 224 -22.48 -24.22 -4.68
#